data_AF-A0A7Y0GTP7-F1
#
_entry.id   AF-A0A7Y0GTP7-F1
#
_cell.length_a   1.000
_cell.length_b   1.000
_cell.length_c   1.000
_cell.angle_alpha   90.00
_cell.angle_beta   90.00
_cell.angle_gamma   90.00
#
_symmetry.space_group_name_H-M   'P 1'
#
loop_
_entity.id
_entity.type
_entity.pdbx_description
1 polymer ?
#
loop_
_entity_poly.entity_id
_entity_poly.type
_entity_poly.pdbx_seq_one_letter_code
_entity_poly.pdbx_strand_id
1 'polypeptide(L)'
;MTKKFLGLAAAALVTLVTATVAHAGFIGRTLSAEYFYPDLSTPYGPATVTPSPFVVGPGSETSINVEGVTTIVVDVTDTTLRFDFATILAAPTWNSMPFNGVVFNLVTGAPLSLLSASIDPSSTLGGLDASRVAFNDSQVTVNWSGLPYSNGTFLLINFASAAAVGAVPEPGTLALLAIALATVGALKRQKLPVAGRA
;
A
#
# COMPACT_ATOMS: atom_id res chain seq x y z
N MET A 1 -65.70 -5.88 -6.09
CA MET A 1 -64.99 -4.58 -5.93
C MET A 1 -63.74 -4.89 -5.11
N THR A 2 -62.67 -5.30 -5.77
CA THR A 2 -61.62 -6.13 -5.13
C THR A 2 -60.23 -5.69 -5.57
N LYS A 3 -59.51 -5.06 -4.63
CA LYS A 3 -58.05 -5.04 -4.40
C LYS A 3 -57.14 -4.75 -5.60
N LYS A 4 -56.79 -3.47 -5.78
CA LYS A 4 -55.56 -3.02 -6.46
C LYS A 4 -54.52 -2.60 -5.41
N PHE A 5 -53.71 -3.53 -4.90
CA PHE A 5 -52.51 -3.22 -4.11
C PHE A 5 -51.50 -4.37 -4.18
N LEU A 6 -50.89 -4.60 -5.33
CA LEU A 6 -49.71 -5.46 -5.48
C LEU A 6 -48.92 -4.96 -6.69
N GLY A 7 -48.08 -3.94 -6.48
CA GLY A 7 -47.32 -3.35 -7.57
C GLY A 7 -46.31 -2.28 -7.15
N LEU A 8 -45.80 -2.33 -5.92
CA LEU A 8 -44.72 -1.46 -5.46
C LEU A 8 -43.79 -2.25 -4.55
N ALA A 9 -42.91 -3.07 -5.12
CA ALA A 9 -41.81 -3.69 -4.36
C ALA A 9 -40.60 -4.07 -5.23
N ALA A 10 -40.74 -4.17 -6.55
CA ALA A 10 -39.69 -4.73 -7.41
C ALA A 10 -38.77 -3.69 -8.09
N ALA A 11 -38.99 -2.39 -7.91
CA ALA A 11 -38.27 -1.36 -8.68
C ALA A 11 -37.02 -0.77 -8.00
N ALA A 12 -36.68 -1.18 -6.77
CA ALA A 12 -35.61 -0.53 -5.99
C ALA A 12 -34.27 -1.30 -5.97
N LEU A 13 -34.12 -2.43 -6.68
CA LEU A 13 -32.99 -3.35 -6.49
C LEU A 13 -31.89 -3.29 -7.57
N VAL A 14 -31.93 -2.35 -8.51
CA VAL A 14 -30.97 -2.32 -9.65
C VAL A 14 -30.19 -1.00 -9.71
N THR A 15 -29.66 -0.56 -8.59
CA THR A 15 -28.47 0.30 -8.56
C THR A 15 -27.39 -0.47 -7.82
N LEU A 16 -26.76 -1.38 -8.54
CA LEU A 16 -25.54 -2.05 -8.10
C LEU A 16 -24.48 -0.98 -7.97
N VAL A 17 -24.27 -0.51 -6.74
CA VAL A 17 -23.23 0.44 -6.39
C VAL A 17 -21.90 -0.25 -6.68
N THR A 18 -21.27 0.09 -7.80
CA THR A 18 -19.84 -0.16 -7.99
C THR A 18 -19.09 0.81 -7.08
N ALA A 19 -19.03 0.48 -5.79
CA ALA A 19 -18.09 1.12 -4.87
C ALA A 19 -16.70 0.68 -5.31
N THR A 20 -16.07 1.48 -6.17
CA THR A 20 -14.64 1.35 -6.42
C THR A 20 -13.95 1.65 -5.10
N VAL A 21 -13.27 0.66 -4.54
CA VAL A 21 -12.32 0.89 -3.44
C VAL A 21 -11.23 1.80 -4.02
N ALA A 22 -11.20 3.06 -3.60
CA ALA A 22 -10.14 3.97 -3.99
C ALA A 22 -8.88 3.60 -3.18
N HIS A 23 -8.01 2.75 -3.74
CA HIS A 23 -6.70 2.47 -3.15
C HIS A 23 -5.77 3.65 -3.43
N ALA A 24 -5.70 4.63 -2.52
CA ALA A 24 -4.72 5.72 -2.63
C ALA A 24 -3.36 5.42 -2.01
N GLY A 25 -3.18 4.25 -1.41
CA GLY A 25 -1.87 3.79 -0.97
C GLY A 25 -1.27 2.72 -1.89
N PHE A 26 -0.12 2.17 -1.49
CA PHE A 26 0.68 1.29 -2.35
C PHE A 26 0.08 -0.11 -2.54
N ILE A 27 -0.78 -0.60 -1.64
CA ILE A 27 -1.26 -1.99 -1.66
C ILE A 27 -1.97 -2.32 -2.96
N GLY A 28 -1.69 -3.51 -3.50
CA GLY A 28 -2.26 -4.01 -4.75
C GLY A 28 -1.64 -3.41 -6.02
N ARG A 29 -0.72 -2.44 -5.89
CA ARG A 29 0.06 -1.91 -7.01
C ARG A 29 1.26 -2.81 -7.29
N THR A 30 1.68 -2.83 -8.55
CA THR A 30 2.94 -3.46 -8.94
C THR A 30 4.01 -2.39 -9.05
N LEU A 31 5.09 -2.53 -8.29
CA LEU A 31 6.26 -1.65 -8.34
C LEU A 31 7.45 -2.41 -8.92
N SER A 32 8.36 -1.71 -9.58
CA SER A 32 9.73 -2.16 -9.77
C SER A 32 10.65 -1.34 -8.88
N ALA A 33 11.75 -1.93 -8.45
CA ALA A 33 12.79 -1.25 -7.70
C ALA A 33 14.15 -1.47 -8.38
N GLU A 34 14.97 -0.42 -8.37
CA GLU A 34 16.31 -0.42 -8.93
C GLU A 34 17.19 0.55 -8.13
N TYR A 35 18.47 0.19 -7.98
CA TYR A 35 19.44 0.99 -7.25
C TYR A 35 20.22 1.87 -8.22
N PHE A 36 20.39 3.16 -7.88
CA PHE A 36 21.04 4.14 -8.72
C PHE A 36 22.24 4.79 -8.01
N TYR A 37 23.32 4.96 -8.76
CA TYR A 37 24.55 5.62 -8.34
C TYR A 37 25.42 5.94 -9.57
N PRO A 38 26.03 7.15 -9.69
CA PRO A 38 26.04 8.25 -8.72
C PRO A 38 24.92 9.29 -8.91
N ASP A 39 24.00 9.03 -9.83
CA ASP A 39 22.91 9.92 -10.22
C ASP A 39 21.64 9.10 -10.56
N LEU A 40 20.53 9.78 -10.81
CA LEU A 40 19.23 9.16 -11.14
C LEU A 40 19.16 8.53 -12.55
N SER A 41 20.22 8.61 -13.34
CA SER A 41 20.27 8.07 -14.72
C SER A 41 21.17 6.86 -14.87
N THR A 42 21.93 6.51 -13.82
CA THR A 42 22.92 5.43 -13.84
C THR A 42 22.51 4.31 -12.88
N PRO A 43 21.93 3.21 -13.38
CA PRO A 43 21.75 2.00 -12.60
C PRO A 43 23.08 1.49 -12.03
N TYR A 44 23.09 1.12 -10.76
CA TYR A 44 24.27 0.61 -10.10
C TYR A 44 24.38 -0.90 -10.28
N GLY A 45 25.10 -1.33 -11.32
CA GLY A 45 25.23 -2.76 -11.68
C GLY A 45 25.68 -3.72 -10.56
N PRO A 46 26.54 -3.32 -9.61
CA PRO A 46 26.89 -4.15 -8.45
C PRO A 46 25.78 -4.31 -7.41
N ALA A 47 24.66 -3.58 -7.53
CA ALA A 47 23.47 -3.81 -6.74
C ALA A 47 22.46 -4.67 -7.51
N THR A 48 21.82 -5.60 -6.80
CA THR A 48 20.78 -6.47 -7.34
C THR A 48 19.50 -6.32 -6.52
N VAL A 49 18.35 -6.27 -7.19
CA VAL A 49 17.05 -6.15 -6.55
C VAL A 49 16.22 -7.39 -6.87
N THR A 50 15.71 -8.09 -5.85
CA THR A 50 14.98 -9.35 -6.04
C THR A 50 13.87 -9.53 -5.00
N PRO A 51 12.61 -9.76 -5.42
CA PRO A 51 12.10 -9.66 -6.79
C PRO A 51 11.96 -8.21 -7.29
N SER A 52 11.99 -8.00 -8.60
CA SER A 52 11.63 -6.74 -9.28
C SER A 52 11.16 -7.08 -10.71
N PRO A 53 9.90 -6.81 -11.10
CA PRO A 53 8.84 -6.15 -10.33
C PRO A 53 8.23 -7.05 -9.23
N PHE A 54 7.47 -6.43 -8.33
CA PHE A 54 6.74 -7.07 -7.24
C PHE A 54 5.38 -6.41 -7.01
N VAL A 55 4.42 -7.17 -6.47
CA VAL A 55 3.11 -6.66 -6.05
C VAL A 55 3.16 -6.33 -4.57
N VAL A 56 2.73 -5.11 -4.21
CA VAL A 56 2.68 -4.66 -2.81
C VAL A 56 1.58 -5.41 -2.06
N GLY A 57 1.92 -5.99 -0.92
CA GLY A 57 1.03 -6.85 -0.16
C GLY A 57 1.46 -7.02 1.30
N PRO A 58 1.06 -8.13 1.95
CA PRO A 58 1.52 -8.41 3.31
C PRO A 58 2.97 -8.90 3.35
N GLY A 59 3.78 -8.29 4.22
CA GLY A 59 5.17 -8.67 4.46
C GLY A 59 6.14 -8.06 3.45
N SER A 60 7.43 -8.38 3.58
CA SER A 60 8.47 -7.77 2.74
C SER A 60 8.35 -8.13 1.27
N GLU A 61 8.32 -7.13 0.39
CA GLU A 61 8.16 -7.29 -1.05
C GLU A 61 9.45 -7.62 -1.79
N THR A 62 10.56 -6.99 -1.40
CA THR A 62 11.81 -7.10 -2.15
C THR A 62 13.04 -6.97 -1.25
N SER A 63 14.18 -7.39 -1.79
CA SER A 63 15.48 -7.21 -1.17
C SER A 63 16.46 -6.61 -2.16
N ILE A 64 17.31 -5.71 -1.66
CA ILE A 64 18.39 -5.09 -2.42
C ILE A 64 19.69 -5.61 -1.83
N ASN A 65 20.51 -6.27 -2.63
CA ASN A 65 21.87 -6.62 -2.25
C ASN A 65 22.85 -5.69 -2.96
N VAL A 66 23.64 -4.93 -2.21
CA VAL A 66 24.66 -4.02 -2.72
C VAL A 66 26.03 -4.64 -2.54
N GLU A 67 26.70 -4.93 -3.66
CA GLU A 67 28.08 -5.44 -3.73
C GLU A 67 28.31 -6.76 -2.97
N GLY A 68 27.26 -7.50 -2.60
CA GLY A 68 27.38 -8.70 -1.77
C GLY A 68 27.66 -8.44 -0.28
N VAL A 69 27.73 -7.17 0.15
CA VAL A 69 28.15 -6.81 1.53
C VAL A 69 27.03 -6.20 2.37
N THR A 70 26.03 -5.60 1.73
CA THR A 70 24.87 -5.00 2.41
C THR A 70 23.58 -5.49 1.76
N THR A 71 22.68 -6.04 2.57
CA THR A 71 21.33 -6.42 2.17
C THR A 71 20.33 -5.46 2.80
N ILE A 72 19.39 -4.95 2.01
CA ILE A 72 18.32 -4.06 2.45
C ILE A 72 17.01 -4.77 2.15
N VAL A 73 16.28 -5.18 3.19
CA VAL A 73 14.94 -5.73 3.04
C VAL A 73 13.95 -4.58 2.98
N VAL A 74 13.05 -4.61 2.00
CA VAL A 74 12.04 -3.58 1.78
C VAL A 74 10.66 -4.15 2.07
N ASP A 75 9.92 -3.45 2.93
CA ASP A 75 8.52 -3.73 3.27
C ASP A 75 7.68 -2.49 2.99
N VAL A 76 6.66 -2.66 2.15
CA VAL A 76 5.80 -1.63 1.59
C VAL A 76 4.38 -1.87 2.09
N THR A 77 3.89 -1.00 2.98
CA THR A 77 2.48 -1.02 3.36
C THR A 77 1.69 -0.05 2.50
N ASP A 78 0.39 0.12 2.78
CA ASP A 78 -0.44 1.08 2.06
C ASP A 78 0.14 2.51 2.12
N THR A 79 0.73 2.88 3.25
CA THR A 79 1.19 4.26 3.49
C THR A 79 2.62 4.34 3.98
N THR A 80 3.40 3.26 3.97
CA THR A 80 4.78 3.27 4.47
C THR A 80 5.75 2.53 3.58
N LEU A 81 7.01 2.97 3.59
CA LEU A 81 8.16 2.22 3.10
C LEU A 81 9.13 1.99 4.27
N ARG A 82 9.42 0.73 4.56
CA ARG A 82 10.42 0.31 5.55
C ARG A 82 11.62 -0.30 4.84
N PHE A 83 12.80 0.06 5.31
CA PHE A 83 14.09 -0.50 4.89
C PHE A 83 14.83 -1.03 6.11
N ASP A 84 15.18 -2.30 6.11
CA ASP A 84 16.00 -2.94 7.14
C ASP A 84 17.37 -3.28 6.57
N PHE A 85 18.42 -2.65 7.11
CA PHE A 85 19.79 -2.78 6.63
C PHE A 85 20.54 -3.86 7.42
N ALA A 86 21.06 -4.85 6.72
CA ALA A 86 22.00 -5.84 7.24
C ALA A 86 23.33 -5.72 6.48
N THR A 87 24.45 -5.67 7.18
CA THR A 87 25.77 -5.53 6.55
C THR A 87 26.84 -6.30 7.31
N ILE A 88 27.84 -6.79 6.58
CA ILE A 88 29.03 -7.43 7.16
C ILE A 88 30.15 -6.43 7.45
N LEU A 89 29.97 -5.16 7.07
CA LEU A 89 30.94 -4.09 7.28
C LEU A 89 30.81 -3.52 8.69
N ALA A 90 31.93 -3.11 9.29
CA ALA A 90 31.95 -2.67 10.70
C ALA A 90 31.25 -1.32 10.93
N ALA A 91 31.48 -0.33 10.06
CA ALA A 91 30.88 1.01 10.15
C ALA A 91 30.85 1.68 8.76
N PRO A 92 30.07 1.13 7.80
CA PRO A 92 30.04 1.67 6.45
C PRO A 92 29.38 3.06 6.37
N THR A 93 29.71 3.79 5.32
CA THR A 93 29.06 5.04 4.92
C THR A 93 28.80 4.98 3.43
N TRP A 94 27.60 5.36 3.00
CA TRP A 94 27.29 5.45 1.58
C TRP A 94 28.13 6.55 0.93
N ASN A 95 28.74 6.25 -0.23
CA ASN A 95 29.49 7.24 -0.99
C ASN A 95 28.65 8.50 -1.26
N SER A 96 29.24 9.66 -1.00
CA SER A 96 28.60 10.98 -1.17
C SER A 96 28.67 11.43 -2.62
N MET A 97 27.53 11.40 -3.29
CA MET A 97 27.32 11.74 -4.70
C MET A 97 25.92 12.41 -4.83
N PRO A 98 25.55 13.00 -5.99
CA PRO A 98 24.22 13.57 -6.16
C PRO A 98 23.07 12.60 -5.82
N PHE A 99 23.23 11.32 -6.15
CA PHE A 99 22.30 10.27 -5.76
C PHE A 99 23.02 8.96 -5.39
N ASN A 100 22.61 8.35 -4.29
CA ASN A 100 23.00 7.00 -3.91
C ASN A 100 21.83 6.38 -3.15
N GLY A 101 21.06 5.53 -3.82
CA GLY A 101 19.88 4.94 -3.22
C GLY A 101 18.97 4.23 -4.21
N VAL A 102 17.70 4.12 -3.85
CA VAL A 102 16.71 3.30 -4.57
C VAL A 102 15.66 4.16 -5.25
N VAL A 103 15.23 3.71 -6.42
CA VAL A 103 14.10 4.24 -7.17
C VAL A 103 13.05 3.15 -7.31
N PHE A 104 11.82 3.46 -6.90
CA PHE A 104 10.64 2.64 -7.14
C PHE A 104 9.82 3.25 -8.28
N ASN A 105 9.46 2.44 -9.28
CA ASN A 105 8.58 2.86 -10.37
C ASN A 105 7.26 2.08 -10.32
N LEU A 106 6.15 2.78 -10.51
CA LEU A 106 4.84 2.17 -10.69
C LEU A 106 4.79 1.46 -12.05
N VAL A 107 4.64 0.14 -12.04
CA VAL A 107 4.54 -0.69 -13.24
C VAL A 107 3.07 -0.87 -13.63
N THR A 108 2.23 -1.22 -12.67
CA THR A 108 0.77 -1.35 -12.87
C THR A 108 0.01 -0.88 -11.62
N GLY A 109 -1.18 -0.31 -11.82
CA GLY A 109 -2.03 0.22 -10.77
C GLY A 109 -2.47 1.66 -11.03
N ALA A 110 -3.26 2.22 -10.12
CA ALA A 110 -3.63 3.64 -10.15
C ALA A 110 -2.43 4.53 -9.77
N PRO A 111 -2.40 5.81 -10.24
CA PRO A 111 -1.39 6.79 -9.86
C PRO A 111 -1.17 6.89 -8.35
N LEU A 112 0.08 7.11 -7.93
CA LEU A 112 0.45 7.02 -6.52
C LEU A 112 -0.34 8.00 -5.64
N SER A 113 -0.65 9.21 -6.14
CA SER A 113 -1.48 10.22 -5.47
C SER A 113 -0.99 10.58 -4.04
N LEU A 114 0.34 10.56 -3.86
CA LEU A 114 1.00 10.91 -2.61
C LEU A 114 1.05 12.43 -2.45
N LEU A 115 0.84 12.92 -1.24
CA LEU A 115 0.77 14.35 -0.89
C LEU A 115 1.99 14.80 -0.11
N SER A 116 2.51 13.96 0.79
CA SER A 116 3.68 14.26 1.60
C SER A 116 4.40 12.98 2.01
N ALA A 117 5.70 13.09 2.27
CA ALA A 117 6.50 12.07 2.91
C ALA A 117 7.12 12.64 4.20
N SER A 118 7.20 11.82 5.25
CA SER A 118 7.91 12.14 6.49
C SER A 118 8.70 10.95 6.98
N ILE A 119 9.83 11.21 7.62
CA ILE A 119 10.65 10.17 8.23
C ILE A 119 10.07 9.86 9.61
N ASP A 120 9.81 8.60 9.89
CA ASP A 120 9.33 8.18 11.19
C ASP A 120 10.41 8.43 12.27
N PRO A 121 10.08 9.05 13.41
CA PRO A 121 11.04 9.32 14.48
C PRO A 121 11.70 8.07 15.06
N SER A 122 11.14 6.87 14.85
CA SER A 122 11.75 5.60 15.27
C SER A 122 12.93 5.17 14.40
N SER A 123 13.06 5.71 13.18
CA SER A 123 14.14 5.37 12.25
C SER A 123 15.52 5.57 12.87
N THR A 124 16.44 4.64 12.63
CA THR A 124 17.80 4.66 13.17
C THR A 124 18.86 5.10 12.16
N LEU A 125 18.50 5.24 10.88
CA LEU A 125 19.37 5.81 9.85
C LEU A 125 19.55 7.32 10.07
N GLY A 126 20.60 7.69 10.81
CA GLY A 126 20.91 9.08 11.13
C GLY A 126 21.19 9.95 9.89
N GLY A 127 20.72 11.19 9.94
CA GLY A 127 20.95 12.18 8.88
C GLY A 127 20.01 12.08 7.67
N LEU A 128 19.06 11.13 7.67
CA LEU A 128 17.99 11.11 6.68
C LEU A 128 16.86 12.07 7.10
N ASP A 129 16.36 12.86 6.15
CA ASP A 129 15.22 13.74 6.31
C ASP A 129 14.31 13.69 5.07
N ALA A 130 13.17 14.37 5.11
CA ALA A 130 12.18 14.35 4.04
C ALA A 130 12.71 14.93 2.71
N SER A 131 13.76 15.76 2.70
CA SER A 131 14.35 16.31 1.47
C SER A 131 15.07 15.25 0.63
N ARG A 132 15.41 14.10 1.25
CA ARG A 132 16.02 12.94 0.60
C ARG A 132 15.01 11.97 0.01
N VAL A 133 13.71 12.28 0.12
CA VAL A 133 12.62 11.52 -0.48
C VAL A 133 11.92 12.41 -1.49
N ALA A 134 11.86 11.95 -2.74
CA ALA A 134 11.08 12.61 -3.78
C ALA A 134 10.09 11.61 -4.36
N PHE A 135 8.94 12.11 -4.80
CA PHE A 135 7.90 11.27 -5.37
C PHE A 135 7.02 12.06 -6.33
N ASN A 136 6.37 11.32 -7.21
CA ASN A 136 5.30 11.79 -8.09
C ASN A 136 4.28 10.65 -8.28
N ASP A 137 3.40 10.78 -9.27
CA ASP A 137 2.33 9.82 -9.52
C ASP A 137 2.79 8.42 -9.98
N SER A 138 4.04 8.25 -10.38
CA SER A 138 4.56 6.97 -10.87
C SER A 138 5.93 6.58 -10.30
N GLN A 139 6.50 7.37 -9.40
CA GLN A 139 7.85 7.14 -8.91
C GLN A 139 8.02 7.59 -7.45
N VAL A 140 8.83 6.86 -6.69
CA VAL A 140 9.36 7.25 -5.39
C VAL A 140 10.87 7.03 -5.40
N THR A 141 11.64 8.02 -4.95
CA THR A 141 13.11 7.93 -4.85
C THR A 141 13.54 8.18 -3.40
N VAL A 142 14.48 7.38 -2.90
CA VAL A 142 15.05 7.53 -1.55
C VAL A 142 16.57 7.64 -1.66
N ASN A 143 17.14 8.75 -1.20
CA ASN A 143 18.56 9.07 -1.34
C ASN A 143 19.30 9.09 0.02
N TRP A 144 19.99 8.01 0.34
CA TRP A 144 20.83 7.91 1.54
C TRP A 144 22.31 8.23 1.28
N SER A 145 22.61 8.96 0.21
CA SER A 145 23.98 9.38 -0.09
C SER A 145 24.65 10.14 1.05
N GLY A 146 25.88 9.73 1.37
CA GLY A 146 26.69 10.32 2.45
C GLY A 146 26.29 9.89 3.86
N LEU A 147 25.29 9.01 4.02
CA LEU A 147 24.82 8.62 5.35
C LEU A 147 25.57 7.39 5.88
N PRO A 148 25.98 7.41 7.16
CA PRO A 148 26.51 6.23 7.83
C PRO A 148 25.39 5.25 8.18
N TYR A 149 25.72 3.97 8.21
CA TYR A 149 24.81 2.93 8.69
C TYR A 149 25.59 1.80 9.36
N SER A 150 24.90 0.99 10.14
CA SER A 150 25.42 -0.22 10.76
C SER A 150 24.46 -1.39 10.56
N ASN A 151 24.92 -2.61 10.87
CA ASN A 151 24.04 -3.76 10.90
C ASN A 151 22.85 -3.52 11.86
N GLY A 152 21.62 -3.77 11.40
CA GLY A 152 20.40 -3.51 12.16
C GLY A 152 19.88 -2.07 12.08
N THR A 153 20.48 -1.21 11.25
CA THR A 153 19.89 0.09 10.93
C THR A 153 18.56 -0.11 10.23
N PHE A 154 17.56 0.72 10.53
CA PHE A 154 16.32 0.73 9.78
C PHE A 154 15.84 2.16 9.50
N LEU A 155 15.06 2.27 8.43
CA LEU A 155 14.40 3.49 7.99
C LEU A 155 12.92 3.19 7.78
N LEU A 156 12.05 4.02 8.32
CA LEU A 156 10.61 4.00 8.06
C LEU A 156 10.17 5.36 7.52
N ILE A 157 9.55 5.37 6.34
CA ILE A 157 9.01 6.55 5.69
C ILE A 157 7.49 6.43 5.71
N ASN A 158 6.82 7.46 6.22
CA ASN A 158 5.37 7.59 6.21
C ASN A 158 4.93 8.49 5.06
N PHE A 159 3.89 8.08 4.34
CA PHE A 159 3.28 8.84 3.26
C PHE A 159 1.85 9.21 3.58
N ALA A 160 1.47 10.45 3.26
CA ALA A 160 0.06 10.84 3.20
C ALA A 160 -0.41 10.72 1.75
N SER A 161 -1.60 10.17 1.53
CA SER A 161 -2.21 10.06 0.20
C SER A 161 -3.62 10.66 0.17
N ALA A 162 -4.06 11.07 -1.01
CA ALA A 162 -5.34 11.76 -1.17
C ALA A 162 -6.55 10.94 -0.70
N ALA A 163 -6.58 9.61 -0.87
CA ALA A 163 -7.67 8.81 -0.31
C ALA A 163 -7.46 8.37 1.15
N ALA A 164 -6.26 8.45 1.72
CA ALA A 164 -6.09 8.29 3.17
C ALA A 164 -6.74 9.45 3.93
N VAL A 165 -6.69 10.68 3.39
CA VAL A 165 -7.36 11.86 3.95
C VAL A 165 -8.90 11.79 3.77
N GLY A 166 -9.36 10.94 2.85
CA GLY A 166 -10.77 10.78 2.49
C GLY A 166 -11.32 9.37 2.70
N ALA A 167 -10.72 8.54 3.57
CA ALA A 167 -11.24 7.21 3.89
C ALA A 167 -12.60 7.38 4.60
N VAL A 168 -13.66 7.52 3.79
CA VAL A 168 -15.03 7.61 4.26
C VAL A 168 -15.35 6.30 4.95
N PRO A 169 -15.87 6.32 6.20
CA PRO A 169 -16.33 5.11 6.88
C PRO A 169 -17.21 4.29 5.95
N GLU A 170 -16.99 2.97 5.90
CA GLU A 170 -17.77 2.06 5.05
C GLU A 170 -19.24 2.46 5.10
N PRO A 171 -19.89 2.70 3.94
CA PRO A 171 -21.24 3.21 3.98
C PRO A 171 -22.11 2.20 4.73
N GLY A 172 -22.96 2.69 5.65
CA GLY A 172 -23.90 1.87 6.40
C GLY A 172 -24.86 1.04 5.52
N THR A 173 -24.74 1.11 4.20
CA THR A 173 -25.39 0.23 3.22
C THR A 173 -25.05 -1.25 3.44
N LEU A 174 -23.86 -1.63 3.91
CA LEU A 174 -23.57 -3.03 4.26
C LEU A 174 -24.39 -3.47 5.48
N ALA A 175 -24.47 -2.62 6.51
CA ALA A 175 -25.33 -2.87 7.66
C ALA A 175 -26.82 -2.91 7.25
N LEU A 176 -27.26 -2.00 6.39
CA LEU A 176 -28.64 -1.98 5.86
C LEU A 176 -28.95 -3.18 4.97
N LEU A 177 -27.99 -3.65 4.15
CA LEU A 177 -28.13 -4.87 3.35
C LEU A 177 -28.23 -6.10 4.24
N ALA A 178 -27.41 -6.19 5.28
CA ALA A 178 -27.49 -7.26 6.27
C ALA A 178 -28.85 -7.27 6.99
N ILE A 179 -29.34 -6.09 7.40
CA ILE A 179 -30.66 -5.93 8.00
C ILE A 179 -31.78 -6.28 7.00
N ALA A 180 -31.66 -5.86 5.74
CA ALA A 180 -32.63 -6.19 4.70
C ALA A 180 -32.69 -7.70 4.43
N LEU A 181 -31.54 -8.38 4.35
CA LEU A 181 -31.48 -9.83 4.18
C LEU A 181 -32.03 -10.57 5.41
N ALA A 182 -31.72 -10.10 6.62
CA ALA A 182 -32.24 -10.68 7.86
C ALA A 182 -33.77 -10.54 7.97
N THR A 183 -34.33 -9.37 7.62
CA THR A 183 -35.78 -9.13 7.65
C THR A 183 -36.53 -9.96 6.61
N VAL A 184 -36.01 -10.08 5.38
CA VAL A 184 -36.57 -10.97 4.35
C VAL A 184 -36.52 -12.43 4.79
N GLY A 185 -35.42 -12.87 5.39
CA GLY A 185 -35.28 -14.24 5.93
C GLY A 185 -36.29 -14.55 7.04
N ALA A 186 -36.51 -13.61 7.97
CA ALA A 186 -37.49 -13.74 9.04
C ALA A 186 -38.94 -13.85 8.52
N LEU A 187 -39.31 -13.02 7.53
CA LEU A 187 -40.64 -13.04 6.92
C LEU A 187 -40.91 -14.33 6.13
N LYS A 188 -39.88 -14.94 5.53
CA LYS A 188 -40.02 -16.21 4.80
C LYS A 188 -40.25 -17.39 5.75
N ARG A 189 -39.68 -17.36 6.96
CA ARG A 189 -39.86 -18.38 8.00
C ARG A 189 -41.26 -18.39 8.61
N GLN A 190 -41.92 -17.24 8.69
CA GLN A 190 -43.29 -17.14 9.22
C GLN A 190 -44.37 -17.75 8.29
N LYS A 191 -44.02 -18.11 7.05
CA LYS A 191 -44.95 -18.69 6.06
C LYS A 191 -44.89 -20.23 5.95
N LEU A 192 -44.14 -20.92 6.80
CA LEU A 192 -44.20 -22.39 6.91
C LEU A 192 -45.24 -22.77 7.98
N PRO A 193 -46.49 -23.10 7.61
CA PRO A 193 -47.42 -23.69 8.56
C PRO A 193 -46.87 -25.05 9.00
N VAL A 194 -46.80 -25.26 10.32
CA VAL A 194 -46.64 -26.59 10.90
C VAL A 194 -47.87 -27.40 10.48
N ALA A 195 -47.70 -28.23 9.45
CA ALA A 195 -48.68 -29.26 9.12
C ALA A 195 -48.74 -30.26 10.29
N GLY A 196 -49.96 -30.54 10.73
CA GLY A 196 -50.28 -31.10 12.03
C GLY A 196 -49.62 -32.44 12.38
N ARG A 197 -49.52 -32.69 13.68
CA ARG A 197 -49.53 -34.04 14.23
C ARG A 197 -50.85 -34.25 14.95
N ALA A 198 -51.54 -35.31 14.52
CA ALA A 198 -52.72 -35.90 15.13
C ALA A 198 -52.43 -36.47 16.52
#